data_AF-A0AAW6RHD9-F1
#
_entry.id   AF-A0AAW6RHD9-F1
#
_cell.length_a   1.000
_cell.length_b   1.000
_cell.length_c   1.000
_cell.angle_alpha   90.00
_cell.angle_beta   90.00
_cell.angle_gamma   90.00
#
_symmetry.space_group_name_H-M   'P 1'
#
loop_
_entity.id
_entity.type
_entity.pdbx_description
1 polymer ?
#
loop_
_entity_poly.entity_id
_entity_poly.type
_entity_poly.pdbx_seq_one_letter_code
_entity_poly.pdbx_strand_id
1 'polypeptide(L)'
;MTDDKYISIEDGPMSFVFKMTSTRKTDGGNTLSVKSIPLEDTIRPVALKFDPPLASDGTDPTCFDYQWQQLTYLFDLDDPSTFVNVLDALSDDDKKLLVRYVETCRNLAGYSIINSKATFSMSSKERAKGWTVRADLPSHQEFSGFSATFRQLHNDGEPASFVKAWNIINRALNDVGLGETELDDARAVLKAWKKARASLMRKAPATLICEKLNPNLKDEHPRTLKGVVPEELIRSFNYGDTLHWGDNREQLAQLTDDPFNTNFHKFCCASTMTSLSHLYFGFAVLVAAALGVPDLGQKA
;
A
#
# COMPACT_ATOMS: atom_id res chain seq x y z
N MET A 1 -27.10 18.36 -14.32
CA MET A 1 -26.33 17.30 -13.63
C MET A 1 -26.07 16.23 -14.67
N THR A 2 -24.83 16.04 -15.09
CA THR A 2 -24.47 14.83 -15.84
C THR A 2 -24.47 13.69 -14.84
N ASP A 3 -25.37 12.71 -14.99
CA ASP A 3 -25.31 11.47 -14.23
C ASP A 3 -23.88 10.93 -14.32
N ASP A 4 -23.26 10.67 -13.17
CA ASP A 4 -21.92 10.09 -13.13
C ASP A 4 -21.94 8.75 -13.88
N LYS A 5 -21.16 8.66 -14.95
CA LYS A 5 -21.05 7.43 -15.76
C LYS A 5 -19.77 6.70 -15.39
N TYR A 6 -19.91 5.42 -15.10
CA TYR A 6 -18.82 4.52 -14.76
C TYR A 6 -18.65 3.47 -15.86
N ILE A 7 -17.42 3.00 -16.04
CA ILE A 7 -17.08 1.87 -16.90
C ILE A 7 -16.33 0.86 -16.03
N SER A 8 -16.75 -0.41 -16.06
CA SER A 8 -15.94 -1.51 -15.55
C SER A 8 -15.28 -2.26 -16.71
N ILE A 9 -14.07 -2.75 -16.47
CA ILE A 9 -13.40 -3.72 -17.32
C ILE A 9 -13.16 -4.97 -16.48
N GLU A 10 -13.74 -6.09 -16.91
CA GLU A 10 -13.63 -7.39 -16.27
C GLU A 10 -13.17 -8.40 -17.33
N ASP A 11 -11.99 -8.98 -17.15
CA ASP A 11 -11.42 -10.01 -18.04
C ASP A 11 -10.50 -10.93 -17.22
N GLY A 12 -10.91 -12.18 -17.04
CA GLY A 12 -10.22 -13.13 -16.15
C GLY A 12 -10.12 -12.61 -14.70
N PRO A 13 -8.91 -12.64 -14.09
CA PRO A 13 -8.70 -12.17 -12.70
C PRO A 13 -8.73 -10.64 -12.56
N MET A 14 -8.76 -9.92 -13.67
CA MET A 14 -8.67 -8.47 -13.68
C MET A 14 -10.05 -7.83 -13.58
N SER A 15 -10.17 -6.87 -12.65
CA SER A 15 -11.35 -6.02 -12.50
C SER A 15 -10.89 -4.58 -12.25
N PHE A 16 -11.29 -3.63 -13.09
CA PHE A 16 -11.02 -2.20 -12.92
C PHE A 16 -12.31 -1.41 -13.08
N VAL A 17 -12.49 -0.37 -12.26
CA VAL A 17 -13.61 0.56 -12.37
C VAL A 17 -13.07 1.95 -12.64
N PHE A 18 -13.65 2.63 -13.62
CA PHE A 18 -13.26 3.97 -14.04
C PHE A 18 -14.45 4.91 -14.01
N LYS A 19 -14.22 6.15 -13.57
CA LYS A 19 -15.18 7.26 -13.75
C LYS A 19 -14.93 7.93 -15.10
N MET A 20 -15.96 8.02 -15.93
CA MET A 20 -15.89 8.76 -17.20
C MET A 20 -15.84 10.26 -16.92
N THR A 21 -14.88 10.95 -17.53
CA THR A 21 -14.70 12.41 -17.37
C THR A 21 -15.12 13.18 -18.62
N SER A 22 -15.03 12.57 -19.81
CA SER A 22 -15.59 13.15 -21.03
C SER A 22 -15.78 12.10 -22.13
N THR A 23 -16.65 12.40 -23.09
CA THR A 23 -16.82 11.62 -24.31
C THR A 23 -16.73 12.52 -25.53
N ARG A 24 -16.10 12.02 -26.60
CA ARG A 24 -15.99 12.71 -27.88
C ARG A 24 -16.24 11.71 -29.01
N LYS A 25 -17.23 12.00 -29.86
CA LYS A 25 -17.37 11.30 -31.14
C LYS A 25 -16.36 11.90 -32.13
N THR A 26 -15.63 11.07 -32.84
CA THR A 26 -14.75 11.53 -33.94
C THR A 26 -15.56 11.76 -35.21
N ASP A 27 -15.19 12.78 -35.98
CA ASP A 27 -15.81 13.10 -37.28
C ASP A 27 -15.63 11.90 -38.23
N GLY A 28 -16.73 11.33 -38.72
CA GLY A 28 -16.75 10.05 -39.45
C GLY A 28 -17.62 8.95 -38.82
N GLY A 29 -18.19 9.18 -37.64
CA GLY A 29 -19.47 8.57 -37.22
C GLY A 29 -19.42 7.29 -36.38
N ASN A 30 -18.33 6.51 -36.39
CA ASN A 30 -18.32 5.17 -35.76
C ASN A 30 -17.34 4.96 -34.60
N THR A 31 -16.60 5.98 -34.16
CA THR A 31 -15.68 5.85 -33.01
C THR A 31 -16.03 6.82 -31.89
N LEU A 32 -16.18 6.27 -30.68
CA LEU A 32 -16.38 7.01 -29.45
C LEU A 32 -15.07 7.01 -28.67
N SER A 33 -14.49 8.19 -28.47
CA SER A 33 -13.39 8.39 -27.53
C SER A 33 -13.97 8.70 -26.16
N VAL A 34 -13.51 7.99 -25.13
CA VAL A 34 -13.87 8.21 -23.74
C VAL A 34 -12.60 8.59 -22.99
N LYS A 35 -12.63 9.69 -22.24
CA LYS A 35 -11.64 9.93 -21.18
C LYS A 35 -12.22 9.48 -19.86
N SER A 36 -11.40 8.82 -19.06
CA SER A 36 -11.77 8.35 -17.75
C SER A 36 -10.58 8.43 -16.80
N ILE A 37 -10.86 8.31 -15.51
CA ILE A 37 -9.87 8.14 -14.44
C ILE A 37 -10.22 6.89 -13.62
N PRO A 38 -9.23 6.21 -13.01
CA PRO A 38 -9.52 5.14 -12.06
C PRO A 38 -10.48 5.62 -10.97
N LEU A 39 -11.40 4.77 -10.51
CA LEU A 39 -12.40 5.17 -9.52
C LEU A 39 -11.73 5.62 -8.22
N GLU A 40 -10.68 4.92 -7.81
CA GLU A 40 -9.84 5.25 -6.66
C GLU A 40 -9.14 6.62 -6.77
N ASP A 41 -9.06 7.19 -7.97
CA ASP A 41 -8.47 8.51 -8.19
C ASP A 41 -9.47 9.65 -8.00
N THR A 42 -10.77 9.33 -7.93
CA THR A 42 -11.84 10.32 -7.79
C THR A 42 -11.89 10.98 -6.42
N ILE A 43 -11.24 10.39 -5.40
CA ILE A 43 -11.14 10.95 -4.05
C ILE A 43 -10.19 12.15 -3.99
N ARG A 44 -9.35 12.38 -5.02
CA ARG A 44 -8.28 13.36 -4.97
C ARG A 44 -8.72 14.74 -5.47
N PRO A 45 -8.18 15.84 -4.90
CA PRO A 45 -7.19 15.85 -3.82
C PRO A 45 -7.79 15.57 -2.44
N VAL A 46 -7.03 14.88 -1.58
CA VAL A 46 -7.35 14.71 -0.15
C VAL A 46 -6.41 15.59 0.66
N ALA A 47 -6.95 16.38 1.60
CA ALA A 47 -6.12 17.18 2.50
C ALA A 47 -5.38 16.27 3.48
N LEU A 48 -4.04 16.31 3.48
CA LEU A 48 -3.21 15.55 4.39
C LEU A 48 -3.14 16.25 5.76
N LYS A 49 -3.17 15.46 6.84
CA LYS A 49 -3.03 15.97 8.22
C LYS A 49 -1.59 16.33 8.58
N PHE A 50 -0.63 15.72 7.89
CA PHE A 50 0.82 15.86 8.08
C PHE A 50 1.53 15.55 6.76
N ASP A 51 2.77 16.01 6.63
CA ASP A 51 3.59 15.75 5.44
C ASP A 51 3.85 14.24 5.28
N PRO A 52 3.81 13.70 4.04
CA PRO A 52 4.07 12.29 3.80
C PRO A 52 5.37 11.77 4.44
N PRO A 53 5.28 10.82 5.40
CA PRO A 53 6.41 10.17 6.03
C PRO A 53 7.47 9.67 5.05
N LEU A 54 8.73 9.99 5.36
CA LEU A 54 9.94 9.60 4.62
C LEU A 54 10.02 10.07 3.16
N ALA A 55 9.18 11.03 2.74
CA ALA A 55 9.25 11.58 1.38
C ALA A 55 10.61 12.21 1.03
N SER A 56 11.35 12.69 2.04
CA SER A 56 12.69 13.24 1.87
C SER A 56 13.78 12.17 1.60
N ASP A 57 13.54 10.92 1.97
CA ASP A 57 14.40 9.79 1.62
C ASP A 57 14.07 9.23 0.21
N GLY A 58 12.95 9.67 -0.38
CA GLY A 58 12.54 9.36 -1.75
C GLY A 58 13.17 10.28 -2.81
N THR A 59 13.04 9.88 -4.07
CA THR A 59 13.47 10.65 -5.24
C THR A 59 12.30 11.34 -5.98
N ASP A 60 11.05 10.92 -5.75
CA ASP A 60 9.84 11.58 -6.27
C ASP A 60 8.79 11.77 -5.15
N PRO A 61 8.73 12.96 -4.52
CA PRO A 61 7.75 13.26 -3.48
C PRO A 61 6.29 13.08 -3.92
N THR A 62 5.99 13.21 -5.21
CA THR A 62 4.60 13.10 -5.71
C THR A 62 4.06 11.67 -5.62
N CYS A 63 4.93 10.66 -5.57
CA CYS A 63 4.57 9.27 -5.32
C CYS A 63 4.12 9.07 -3.85
N PHE A 64 4.79 9.75 -2.92
CA PHE A 64 4.42 9.73 -1.50
C PHE A 64 3.09 10.43 -1.27
N ASP A 65 2.89 11.63 -1.85
CA ASP A 65 1.61 12.34 -1.79
C ASP A 65 0.45 11.49 -2.29
N TYR A 66 0.64 10.82 -3.43
CA TYR A 66 -0.38 9.97 -4.04
C TYR A 66 -0.82 8.85 -3.09
N GLN A 67 0.14 8.17 -2.46
CA GLN A 67 -0.12 7.06 -1.54
C GLN A 67 -0.75 7.56 -0.24
N TRP A 68 -0.25 8.67 0.30
CA TRP A 68 -0.77 9.24 1.53
C TRP A 68 -2.18 9.80 1.40
N GLN A 69 -2.56 10.38 0.25
CA GLN A 69 -3.95 10.78 0.02
C GLN A 69 -4.92 9.60 0.09
N GLN A 70 -4.53 8.43 -0.42
CA GLN A 70 -5.33 7.21 -0.30
C GLN A 70 -5.41 6.70 1.14
N LEU A 71 -4.27 6.65 1.84
CA LEU A 71 -4.22 6.18 3.23
C LEU A 71 -5.00 7.11 4.16
N THR A 72 -4.88 8.44 3.99
CA THR A 72 -5.67 9.43 4.71
C THR A 72 -7.16 9.26 4.42
N TYR A 73 -7.56 9.14 3.15
CA TYR A 73 -8.96 8.89 2.82
C TYR A 73 -9.48 7.60 3.44
N LEU A 74 -8.70 6.51 3.45
CA LEU A 74 -9.14 5.22 3.95
C LEU A 74 -9.23 5.17 5.48
N PHE A 75 -8.19 5.62 6.17
CA PHE A 75 -7.97 5.33 7.59
C PHE A 75 -7.98 6.56 8.49
N ASP A 76 -7.79 7.76 7.93
CA ASP A 76 -7.78 9.03 8.66
C ASP A 76 -6.87 9.03 9.92
N LEU A 77 -5.70 8.38 9.84
CA LEU A 77 -4.77 8.24 10.96
C LEU A 77 -4.29 9.61 11.46
N ASP A 78 -4.10 9.73 12.78
CA ASP A 78 -3.54 10.92 13.41
C ASP A 78 -2.04 11.07 13.11
N ASP A 79 -1.52 12.27 13.35
CA ASP A 79 -0.10 12.58 13.12
C ASP A 79 0.80 11.66 13.98
N PRO A 80 1.59 10.77 13.36
CA PRO A 80 2.43 9.84 14.12
C PRO A 80 3.54 10.54 14.90
N SER A 81 3.94 11.76 14.54
CA SER A 81 5.03 12.49 15.21
C SER A 81 4.67 12.97 16.60
N THR A 82 3.37 13.07 16.91
CA THR A 82 2.86 13.51 18.22
C THR A 82 2.65 12.36 19.20
N PHE A 83 3.10 11.15 18.85
CA PHE A 83 2.95 9.99 19.72
C PHE A 83 3.79 10.11 20.99
N VAL A 84 3.32 9.51 22.09
CA VAL A 84 3.98 9.58 23.39
C VAL A 84 5.36 8.94 23.36
N ASN A 85 6.33 9.63 23.97
CA ASN A 85 7.67 9.12 24.20
C ASN A 85 7.66 8.04 25.29
N VAL A 86 8.21 6.87 25.00
CA VAL A 86 8.35 5.74 25.92
C VAL A 86 9.81 5.31 26.12
N LEU A 87 10.77 6.17 25.76
CA LEU A 87 12.21 5.86 25.72
C LEU A 87 12.74 5.30 27.05
N ASP A 88 12.31 5.87 28.17
CA ASP A 88 12.76 5.48 29.51
C ASP A 88 12.19 4.11 29.95
N ALA A 89 11.10 3.67 29.34
CA ALA A 89 10.49 2.36 29.58
C ALA A 89 11.09 1.23 28.71
N LEU A 90 12.00 1.56 27.79
CA LEU A 90 12.57 0.59 26.84
C LEU A 90 13.92 0.03 27.34
N SER A 91 14.10 -1.27 27.15
CA SER A 91 15.42 -1.90 27.26
C SER A 91 16.34 -1.48 26.10
N ASP A 92 17.66 -1.61 26.27
CA ASP A 92 18.62 -1.27 25.21
C ASP A 92 18.44 -2.13 23.96
N ASP A 93 18.03 -3.38 24.11
CA ASP A 93 17.77 -4.28 22.97
C ASP A 93 16.47 -3.92 22.26
N ASP A 94 15.42 -3.54 22.99
CA ASP A 94 14.18 -3.01 22.40
C ASP A 94 14.48 -1.72 21.60
N LYS A 95 15.29 -0.80 22.15
CA LYS A 95 15.71 0.42 21.45
C LYS A 95 16.42 0.10 20.13
N LYS A 96 17.37 -0.84 20.13
CA LYS A 96 18.07 -1.26 18.90
C LYS A 96 17.12 -1.83 17.85
N LEU A 97 16.13 -2.63 18.25
CA LEU A 97 15.13 -3.19 17.33
C LEU A 97 14.24 -2.12 16.73
N LEU A 98 13.80 -1.13 17.53
CA LEU A 98 13.00 -0.01 17.06
C LEU A 98 13.80 0.90 16.11
N VAL A 99 15.06 1.22 16.44
CA VAL A 99 15.96 1.96 15.54
C VAL A 99 16.12 1.21 14.22
N ARG A 100 16.37 -0.11 14.29
CA ARG A 100 16.49 -0.95 13.08
C ARG A 100 15.22 -0.94 12.23
N TYR A 101 14.03 -0.93 12.84
CA TYR A 101 12.76 -0.79 12.13
C TYR A 101 12.71 0.53 11.34
N VAL A 102 13.06 1.65 11.98
CA VAL A 102 13.07 2.98 11.35
C VAL A 102 14.07 3.03 10.20
N GLU A 103 15.31 2.58 10.42
CA GLU A 103 16.35 2.53 9.38
C GLU A 103 15.94 1.67 8.18
N THR A 104 15.28 0.53 8.43
CA THR A 104 14.81 -0.36 7.36
C THR A 104 13.71 0.32 6.54
N CYS A 105 12.81 1.08 7.17
CA CYS A 105 11.80 1.89 6.49
C CYS A 105 12.45 2.98 5.62
N ARG A 106 13.45 3.70 6.14
CA ARG A 106 14.19 4.73 5.40
C ARG A 106 14.91 4.16 4.19
N ASN A 107 15.59 3.03 4.36
CA ASN A 107 16.22 2.35 3.24
C ASN A 107 15.19 1.98 2.17
N LEU A 108 14.05 1.42 2.57
CA LEU A 108 12.97 1.04 1.63
C LEU A 108 12.38 2.24 0.89
N ALA A 109 12.25 3.40 1.54
CA ALA A 109 11.72 4.63 0.93
C ALA A 109 12.56 5.11 -0.27
N GLY A 110 13.86 4.79 -0.30
CA GLY A 110 14.75 5.12 -1.41
C GLY A 110 14.66 4.21 -2.65
N TYR A 111 13.87 3.13 -2.62
CA TYR A 111 13.79 2.17 -3.73
C TYR A 111 13.06 2.76 -4.94
N SER A 112 13.50 2.42 -6.17
CA SER A 112 12.88 2.90 -7.41
C SER A 112 11.39 2.56 -7.50
N ILE A 113 10.98 1.38 -7.03
CA ILE A 113 9.58 0.94 -7.00
C ILE A 113 8.69 1.90 -6.21
N ILE A 114 9.14 2.36 -5.04
CA ILE A 114 8.42 3.35 -4.20
C ILE A 114 8.30 4.69 -4.92
N ASN A 115 9.33 5.05 -5.69
CA ASN A 115 9.47 6.35 -6.35
C ASN A 115 8.97 6.35 -7.79
N SER A 116 8.29 5.29 -8.22
CA SER A 116 7.77 5.16 -9.58
C SER A 116 6.25 5.07 -9.58
N LYS A 117 5.61 5.79 -10.51
CA LYS A 117 4.19 5.61 -10.78
C LYS A 117 4.06 4.39 -11.67
N ALA A 118 3.75 3.23 -11.09
CA ALA A 118 3.49 2.03 -11.85
C ALA A 118 2.40 2.32 -12.90
N THR A 119 2.74 2.20 -14.19
CA THR A 119 1.77 2.40 -15.27
C THR A 119 1.21 1.06 -15.70
N PHE A 120 -0.12 0.98 -15.78
CA PHE A 120 -0.83 -0.17 -16.30
C PHE A 120 -1.69 0.30 -17.47
N SER A 121 -1.44 -0.26 -18.65
CA SER A 121 -2.13 0.10 -19.88
C SER A 121 -2.77 -1.12 -20.52
N MET A 122 -3.98 -0.91 -21.01
CA MET A 122 -4.80 -1.96 -21.61
C MET A 122 -5.24 -1.51 -22.99
N SER A 123 -5.18 -2.41 -23.95
CA SER A 123 -5.70 -2.17 -25.29
C SER A 123 -6.36 -3.42 -25.84
N SER A 124 -7.46 -3.25 -26.56
CA SER A 124 -8.07 -4.31 -27.35
C SER A 124 -8.35 -3.76 -28.74
N LYS A 125 -7.87 -4.45 -29.77
CA LYS A 125 -8.11 -4.07 -31.18
C LYS A 125 -9.43 -4.62 -31.70
N GLU A 126 -9.89 -5.75 -31.15
CA GLU A 126 -11.16 -6.40 -31.45
C GLU A 126 -11.66 -7.06 -30.17
N ARG A 127 -12.89 -6.76 -29.73
CA ARG A 127 -13.46 -7.27 -28.46
C ARG A 127 -13.42 -8.80 -28.34
N ALA A 128 -13.44 -9.51 -29.48
CA ALA A 128 -13.38 -10.98 -29.55
C ALA A 128 -11.96 -11.58 -29.41
N LYS A 129 -10.89 -10.77 -29.53
CA LYS A 129 -9.49 -11.21 -29.48
C LYS A 129 -8.82 -10.96 -28.12
N GLY A 130 -9.61 -10.61 -27.10
CA GLY A 130 -9.13 -10.36 -25.73
C GLY A 130 -8.46 -9.00 -25.54
N TRP A 131 -7.99 -8.76 -24.31
CA TRP A 131 -7.22 -7.57 -23.94
C TRP A 131 -5.72 -7.84 -23.96
N THR A 132 -4.95 -6.89 -24.49
CA THR A 132 -3.49 -6.84 -24.30
C THR A 132 -3.18 -5.91 -23.14
N VAL A 133 -2.44 -6.42 -22.16
CA VAL A 133 -1.95 -5.67 -21.00
C VAL A 133 -0.47 -5.34 -21.19
N ARG A 134 -0.10 -4.09 -20.93
CA ARG A 134 1.29 -3.68 -20.75
C ARG A 134 1.40 -2.94 -19.43
N ALA A 135 2.29 -3.42 -18.57
CA ALA A 135 2.63 -2.76 -17.33
C ALA A 135 4.12 -2.35 -17.38
N ASP A 136 4.43 -1.16 -16.87
CA ASP A 136 5.80 -0.79 -16.58
C ASP A 136 6.20 -1.46 -15.27
N LEU A 137 6.80 -2.65 -15.41
CA LEU A 137 7.13 -3.51 -14.29
C LEU A 137 8.59 -3.31 -13.90
N PRO A 138 8.90 -3.35 -12.59
CA PRO A 138 10.28 -3.34 -12.16
C PRO A 138 11.05 -4.53 -12.73
N SER A 139 12.33 -4.30 -13.01
CA SER A 139 13.24 -5.38 -13.36
C SER A 139 13.28 -6.43 -12.24
N HIS A 140 13.73 -7.64 -12.56
CA HIS A 140 13.83 -8.70 -11.55
C HIS A 140 14.72 -8.27 -10.38
N GLN A 141 15.86 -7.62 -10.65
CA GLN A 141 16.77 -7.14 -9.61
C GLN A 141 16.11 -6.11 -8.69
N GLU A 142 15.41 -5.12 -9.25
CA GLU A 142 14.69 -4.10 -8.47
C GLU A 142 13.60 -4.73 -7.61
N PHE A 143 12.81 -5.63 -8.19
CA PHE A 143 11.75 -6.31 -7.49
C PHE A 143 12.28 -7.21 -6.36
N SER A 144 13.31 -8.01 -6.62
CA SER A 144 13.91 -8.90 -5.61
C SER A 144 14.53 -8.10 -4.46
N GLY A 145 15.26 -7.03 -4.76
CA GLY A 145 15.82 -6.15 -3.73
C GLY A 145 14.74 -5.47 -2.88
N PHE A 146 13.69 -4.97 -3.52
CA PHE A 146 12.54 -4.36 -2.84
C PHE A 146 11.83 -5.37 -1.95
N SER A 147 11.51 -6.55 -2.49
CA SER A 147 10.84 -7.63 -1.76
C SER A 147 11.64 -8.11 -0.55
N ALA A 148 12.97 -8.22 -0.66
CA ALA A 148 13.83 -8.61 0.44
C ALA A 148 13.79 -7.60 1.60
N THR A 149 13.89 -6.30 1.29
CA THR A 149 13.82 -5.23 2.31
C THR A 149 12.42 -5.09 2.87
N PHE A 150 11.38 -5.13 2.03
CA PHE A 150 9.98 -5.13 2.46
C PHE A 150 9.68 -6.27 3.43
N ARG A 151 10.19 -7.48 3.16
CA ARG A 151 10.00 -8.65 4.02
C ARG A 151 10.49 -8.40 5.45
N GLN A 152 11.61 -7.69 5.63
CA GLN A 152 12.14 -7.38 6.98
C GLN A 152 11.12 -6.62 7.85
N LEU A 153 10.30 -5.77 7.22
CA LEU A 153 9.23 -5.01 7.88
C LEU A 153 7.93 -5.79 7.99
N HIS A 154 7.62 -6.58 6.96
CA HIS A 154 6.31 -7.19 6.78
C HIS A 154 6.15 -8.54 7.48
N ASN A 155 7.19 -9.39 7.46
CA ASN A 155 7.12 -10.74 8.02
C ASN A 155 7.32 -10.71 9.54
N ASP A 156 6.34 -11.21 10.29
CA ASP A 156 6.32 -11.20 11.75
C ASP A 156 7.51 -11.96 12.39
N GLY A 157 8.13 -12.90 11.66
CA GLY A 157 9.34 -13.61 12.10
C GLY A 157 10.60 -12.75 12.14
N GLU A 158 10.67 -11.68 11.35
CA GLU A 158 11.86 -10.83 11.22
C GLU A 158 12.03 -9.93 12.46
N PRO A 159 13.27 -9.66 12.93
CA PRO A 159 13.51 -8.81 14.10
C PRO A 159 12.99 -7.39 13.96
N ALA A 160 13.06 -6.83 12.75
CA ALA A 160 12.65 -5.46 12.42
C ALA A 160 11.21 -5.38 11.88
N SER A 161 10.33 -6.29 12.26
CA SER A 161 8.97 -6.34 11.73
C SER A 161 8.04 -5.36 12.42
N PHE A 162 6.99 -4.93 11.70
CA PHE A 162 5.93 -4.08 12.24
C PHE A 162 5.33 -4.66 13.52
N VAL A 163 5.06 -5.97 13.54
CA VAL A 163 4.43 -6.61 14.70
C VAL A 163 5.34 -6.58 15.92
N LYS A 164 6.65 -6.78 15.76
CA LYS A 164 7.59 -6.67 16.88
C LYS A 164 7.71 -5.23 17.37
N ALA A 165 7.88 -4.26 16.47
CA ALA A 165 7.94 -2.85 16.86
C ALA A 165 6.66 -2.41 17.60
N TRP A 166 5.49 -2.80 17.08
CA TRP A 166 4.19 -2.54 17.72
C TRP A 166 4.10 -3.17 19.11
N ASN A 167 4.50 -4.44 19.28
CA ASN A 167 4.44 -5.13 20.55
C ASN A 167 5.38 -4.50 21.59
N ILE A 168 6.58 -4.10 21.18
CA ILE A 168 7.55 -3.42 22.05
C ILE A 168 6.96 -2.12 22.59
N ILE A 169 6.46 -1.24 21.71
CA ILE A 169 5.89 0.05 22.11
C ILE A 169 4.64 -0.16 22.97
N ASN A 170 3.73 -1.06 22.57
CA ASN A 170 2.50 -1.33 23.31
C ASN A 170 2.79 -1.88 24.72
N ARG A 171 3.86 -2.65 24.90
CA ARG A 171 4.31 -3.12 26.22
C ARG A 171 4.89 -1.97 27.05
N ALA A 172 5.76 -1.15 26.45
CA ALA A 172 6.41 -0.03 27.12
C ALA A 172 5.42 1.03 27.65
N LEU A 173 4.25 1.17 27.00
CA LEU A 173 3.17 2.03 27.49
C LEU A 173 2.70 1.69 28.93
N ASN A 174 2.92 0.47 29.42
CA ASN A 174 2.54 0.11 30.79
C ASN A 174 3.47 0.72 31.84
N ASP A 175 4.70 1.06 31.46
CA ASP A 175 5.78 1.43 32.38
C ASP A 175 6.16 2.91 32.31
N VAL A 176 5.56 3.68 31.39
CA VAL A 176 5.84 5.11 31.15
C VAL A 176 5.13 6.06 32.14
N GLY A 177 4.23 5.55 32.98
CA GLY A 177 3.59 6.33 34.04
C GLY A 177 2.47 7.29 33.58
N LEU A 178 1.84 7.01 32.44
CA LEU A 178 0.69 7.79 31.93
C LEU A 178 -0.55 7.65 32.81
N GLY A 179 -1.40 8.68 32.81
CA GLY A 179 -2.76 8.57 33.36
C GLY A 179 -3.62 7.60 32.55
N GLU A 180 -4.72 7.12 33.14
CA GLU A 180 -5.61 6.12 32.50
C GLU A 180 -6.12 6.57 31.12
N THR A 181 -6.60 7.81 31.01
CA THR A 181 -7.06 8.39 29.74
C THR A 181 -5.96 8.47 28.69
N GLU A 182 -4.77 8.97 29.06
CA GLU A 182 -3.64 9.13 28.13
C GLU A 182 -3.12 7.77 27.65
N LEU A 183 -3.11 6.77 28.52
CA LEU A 183 -2.77 5.39 28.19
C LEU A 183 -3.77 4.79 27.19
N ASP A 184 -5.06 5.03 27.40
CA ASP A 184 -6.12 4.56 26.49
C ASP A 184 -6.02 5.24 25.12
N ASP A 185 -5.76 6.55 25.07
CA ASP A 185 -5.55 7.30 23.84
C ASP A 185 -4.31 6.79 23.08
N ALA A 186 -3.18 6.61 23.76
CA ALA A 186 -1.97 6.05 23.15
C ALA A 186 -2.19 4.64 22.58
N ARG A 187 -2.93 3.79 23.31
CA ARG A 187 -3.30 2.44 22.84
C ARG A 187 -4.29 2.50 21.67
N ALA A 188 -5.18 3.48 21.63
CA ALA A 188 -6.11 3.67 20.52
C ALA A 188 -5.36 4.00 19.22
N VAL A 189 -4.35 4.89 19.30
CA VAL A 189 -3.46 5.19 18.16
C VAL A 189 -2.77 3.92 17.67
N LEU A 190 -2.10 3.16 18.54
CA LEU A 190 -1.45 1.90 18.16
C LEU A 190 -2.42 0.90 17.51
N LYS A 191 -3.63 0.76 18.05
CA LYS A 191 -4.67 -0.12 17.48
C LYS A 191 -5.11 0.35 16.09
N ALA A 192 -5.21 1.65 15.85
CA ALA A 192 -5.57 2.20 14.55
C ALA A 192 -4.57 1.79 13.46
N TRP A 193 -3.26 1.93 13.73
CA TRP A 193 -2.19 1.50 12.80
C TRP A 193 -2.25 -0.01 12.53
N LYS A 194 -2.44 -0.83 13.56
CA LYS A 194 -2.58 -2.29 13.41
C LYS A 194 -3.81 -2.67 12.58
N LYS A 195 -4.94 -1.97 12.77
CA LYS A 195 -6.17 -2.17 11.98
C LYS A 195 -6.00 -1.74 10.52
N ALA A 196 -5.29 -0.64 10.27
CA ALA A 196 -4.95 -0.20 8.92
C ALA A 196 -4.11 -1.26 8.20
N ARG A 197 -3.04 -1.76 8.84
CA ARG A 197 -2.21 -2.86 8.29
C ARG A 197 -3.06 -4.09 7.96
N ALA A 198 -3.88 -4.56 8.91
CA ALA A 198 -4.73 -5.72 8.71
C ALA A 198 -5.77 -5.54 7.60
N SER A 199 -6.18 -4.30 7.31
CA SER A 199 -7.07 -4.00 6.19
C SER A 199 -6.33 -4.08 4.86
N LEU A 200 -5.14 -3.47 4.78
CA LEU A 200 -4.28 -3.49 3.59
C LEU A 200 -3.71 -4.88 3.26
N MET A 201 -3.56 -5.77 4.24
CA MET A 201 -3.17 -7.16 4.00
C MET A 201 -4.29 -7.99 3.36
N ARG A 202 -5.56 -7.63 3.60
CA ARG A 202 -6.73 -8.38 3.13
C ARG A 202 -7.26 -7.91 1.78
N LYS A 203 -7.16 -6.61 1.50
CA LYS A 203 -7.68 -6.01 0.25
C LYS A 203 -6.75 -4.91 -0.23
N ALA A 204 -6.61 -4.79 -1.54
CA ALA A 204 -5.88 -3.69 -2.15
C ALA A 204 -6.54 -2.32 -1.81
N PRO A 205 -5.77 -1.22 -1.69
CA PRO A 205 -6.33 0.11 -1.41
C PRO A 205 -7.43 0.52 -2.37
N ALA A 206 -7.25 0.28 -3.67
CA ALA A 206 -8.25 0.61 -4.69
C ALA A 206 -9.60 -0.10 -4.44
N THR A 207 -9.56 -1.36 -4.00
CA THR A 207 -10.77 -2.10 -3.60
C THR A 207 -11.42 -1.49 -2.37
N LEU A 208 -10.62 -1.16 -1.35
CA LEU A 208 -11.12 -0.51 -0.12
C LEU A 208 -11.74 0.86 -0.42
N ILE A 209 -11.15 1.64 -1.34
CA ILE A 209 -11.69 2.94 -1.76
C ILE A 209 -13.02 2.77 -2.48
N CYS A 210 -13.15 1.78 -3.38
CA CYS A 210 -14.43 1.46 -4.01
C CYS A 210 -15.51 1.18 -2.95
N GLU A 211 -15.20 0.33 -1.96
CA GLU A 211 -16.11 -0.03 -0.86
C GLU A 211 -16.48 1.17 0.02
N LYS A 212 -15.53 2.08 0.27
CA LYS A 212 -15.77 3.29 1.07
C LYS A 212 -16.59 4.35 0.30
N LEU A 213 -16.38 4.48 -1.01
CA LEU A 213 -17.13 5.39 -1.88
C LEU A 213 -18.60 4.96 -2.04
N ASN A 214 -18.88 3.65 -1.99
CA ASN A 214 -20.23 3.13 -2.11
C ASN A 214 -20.49 2.02 -1.06
N PRO A 215 -21.06 2.38 0.10
CA PRO A 215 -21.33 1.43 1.19
C PRO A 215 -22.40 0.38 0.84
N ASN A 216 -23.14 0.59 -0.27
CA ASN A 216 -24.17 -0.35 -0.75
C ASN A 216 -23.62 -1.33 -1.80
N LEU A 217 -22.29 -1.41 -1.98
CA LEU A 217 -21.67 -2.35 -2.92
C LEU A 217 -21.85 -3.80 -2.46
N LYS A 218 -22.72 -4.53 -3.17
CA LYS A 218 -22.85 -5.98 -3.08
C LYS A 218 -21.71 -6.71 -3.78
N ASP A 219 -21.56 -8.01 -3.51
CA ASP A 219 -20.44 -8.81 -3.99
C ASP A 219 -20.45 -9.05 -5.50
N GLU A 220 -21.59 -8.98 -6.17
CA GLU A 220 -21.70 -9.04 -7.62
C GLU A 220 -21.16 -7.79 -8.31
N HIS A 221 -21.10 -6.64 -7.61
CA HIS A 221 -20.66 -5.39 -8.25
C HIS A 221 -19.15 -5.41 -8.55
N PRO A 222 -18.73 -4.76 -9.65
CA PRO A 222 -17.33 -4.62 -9.99
C PRO A 222 -16.62 -3.71 -8.99
N ARG A 223 -15.36 -4.03 -8.68
CA ARG A 223 -14.49 -3.25 -7.79
C ARG A 223 -13.08 -3.29 -8.37
N THR A 224 -12.37 -2.18 -8.36
CA THR A 224 -10.97 -2.19 -8.81
C THR A 224 -10.16 -3.19 -7.97
N LEU A 225 -9.43 -4.08 -8.65
CA LEU A 225 -8.65 -5.20 -8.08
C LEU A 225 -9.48 -6.18 -7.22
N LYS A 226 -10.76 -6.35 -7.53
CA LYS A 226 -11.61 -7.37 -6.91
C LYS A 226 -10.94 -8.76 -6.96
N GLY A 227 -10.88 -9.43 -5.81
CA GLY A 227 -10.26 -10.77 -5.69
C GLY A 227 -8.76 -10.75 -5.41
N VAL A 228 -8.08 -9.60 -5.51
CA VAL A 228 -6.68 -9.48 -5.09
C VAL A 228 -6.61 -9.45 -3.56
N VAL A 229 -5.99 -10.48 -2.98
CA VAL A 229 -5.66 -10.56 -1.56
C VAL A 229 -4.16 -10.30 -1.38
N PRO A 230 -3.74 -9.11 -0.91
CA PRO A 230 -2.34 -8.72 -0.86
C PRO A 230 -1.43 -9.69 -0.10
N GLU A 231 -1.86 -10.18 1.06
CA GLU A 231 -1.08 -11.12 1.87
C GLU A 231 -0.75 -12.41 1.09
N GLU A 232 -1.77 -13.02 0.46
CA GLU A 232 -1.62 -14.25 -0.29
C GLU A 232 -0.75 -14.03 -1.54
N LEU A 233 -0.95 -12.89 -2.22
CA LEU A 233 -0.20 -12.52 -3.41
C LEU A 233 1.29 -12.31 -3.09
N ILE A 234 1.59 -11.51 -2.07
CA ILE A 234 2.96 -11.24 -1.62
C ILE A 234 3.65 -12.55 -1.21
N ARG A 235 2.94 -13.41 -0.45
CA ARG A 235 3.47 -14.71 -0.04
C ARG A 235 3.75 -15.62 -1.24
N SER A 236 2.90 -15.60 -2.26
CA SER A 236 3.08 -16.38 -3.48
C SER A 236 4.31 -15.92 -4.27
N PHE A 237 4.51 -14.62 -4.45
CA PHE A 237 5.69 -14.09 -5.14
C PHE A 237 6.98 -14.30 -4.34
N ASN A 238 6.99 -14.01 -3.04
CA ASN A 238 8.19 -14.09 -2.21
C ASN A 238 8.66 -15.53 -1.97
N TYR A 239 7.74 -16.46 -1.74
CA TYR A 239 8.04 -17.87 -1.42
C TYR A 239 7.76 -18.86 -2.56
N GLY A 240 7.34 -18.37 -3.73
CA GLY A 240 7.24 -19.16 -4.95
C GLY A 240 8.54 -19.14 -5.74
N ASP A 241 9.21 -17.99 -5.86
CA ASP A 241 10.43 -17.87 -6.68
C ASP A 241 11.32 -16.67 -6.30
N THR A 242 10.74 -15.53 -5.91
CA THR A 242 11.50 -14.26 -5.80
C THR A 242 12.58 -14.26 -4.72
N LEU A 243 12.25 -14.70 -3.50
CA LEU A 243 13.20 -14.73 -2.38
C LEU A 243 13.55 -16.16 -1.99
N HIS A 244 12.55 -17.04 -2.04
CA HIS A 244 12.69 -18.46 -1.75
C HIS A 244 11.93 -19.28 -2.78
N TRP A 245 12.58 -20.30 -3.31
CA TRP A 245 11.96 -21.35 -4.10
C TRP A 245 11.31 -22.36 -3.14
N GLY A 246 10.07 -22.12 -2.75
CA GLY A 246 9.42 -22.81 -1.62
C GLY A 246 8.11 -23.51 -1.97
N ASP A 247 7.24 -23.62 -0.97
CA ASP A 247 5.99 -24.38 -1.05
C ASP A 247 4.91 -23.70 -1.91
N ASN A 248 5.08 -22.41 -2.26
CA ASN A 248 4.09 -21.66 -3.03
C ASN A 248 4.33 -21.69 -4.55
N ARG A 249 5.19 -22.58 -5.05
CA ARG A 249 5.54 -22.66 -6.48
C ARG A 249 4.35 -22.95 -7.37
N GLU A 250 3.48 -23.87 -6.98
CA GLU A 250 2.29 -24.21 -7.78
C GLU A 250 1.31 -23.03 -7.83
N GLN A 251 1.14 -22.31 -6.72
CA GLN A 251 0.32 -21.09 -6.66
C GLN A 251 0.93 -20.00 -7.55
N LEU A 252 2.24 -19.78 -7.47
CA LEU A 252 2.91 -18.80 -8.34
C LEU A 252 2.80 -19.18 -9.82
N ALA A 253 2.98 -20.46 -10.16
CA ALA A 253 2.85 -20.96 -11.52
C ALA A 253 1.43 -20.74 -12.09
N GLN A 254 0.39 -20.83 -11.27
CA GLN A 254 -0.98 -20.49 -11.67
C GLN A 254 -1.17 -18.98 -11.88
N LEU A 255 -0.54 -18.14 -11.05
CA LEU A 255 -0.60 -16.68 -11.19
C LEU A 255 0.21 -16.15 -12.39
N THR A 256 1.16 -16.95 -12.89
CA THR A 256 2.07 -16.61 -13.99
C THR A 256 2.00 -17.60 -15.15
N ASP A 257 0.86 -18.24 -15.36
CA ASP A 257 0.64 -19.26 -16.39
C ASP A 257 0.73 -18.70 -17.82
N ASP A 258 0.34 -17.43 -17.99
CA ASP A 258 0.47 -16.69 -19.24
C ASP A 258 1.03 -15.26 -19.03
N PRO A 259 1.44 -14.56 -20.11
CA PRO A 259 1.98 -13.21 -20.01
C PRO A 259 0.98 -12.16 -19.48
N PHE A 260 -0.32 -12.32 -19.71
CA PHE A 260 -1.34 -11.42 -19.21
C PHE A 260 -1.44 -11.53 -17.68
N ASN A 261 -1.58 -12.76 -17.16
CA ASN A 261 -1.67 -13.04 -15.73
C ASN A 261 -0.38 -12.64 -15.01
N THR A 262 0.79 -12.94 -15.60
CA THR A 262 2.08 -12.52 -15.07
C THR A 262 2.15 -10.99 -14.87
N ASN A 263 1.80 -10.23 -15.91
CA ASN A 263 1.88 -8.77 -15.85
C ASN A 263 0.88 -8.18 -14.84
N PHE A 264 -0.36 -8.69 -14.83
CA PHE A 264 -1.40 -8.25 -13.91
C PHE A 264 -1.03 -8.54 -12.45
N HIS A 265 -0.69 -9.79 -12.10
CA HIS A 265 -0.40 -10.16 -10.73
C HIS A 265 0.90 -9.53 -10.21
N LYS A 266 1.94 -9.37 -11.05
CA LYS A 266 3.15 -8.67 -10.64
C LYS A 266 2.90 -7.17 -10.39
N PHE A 267 2.09 -6.52 -11.24
CA PHE A 267 1.63 -5.15 -10.99
C PHE A 267 0.87 -5.05 -9.66
N CYS A 268 -0.10 -5.93 -9.43
CA CYS A 268 -0.87 -5.97 -8.19
C CYS A 268 0.02 -6.18 -6.96
N CYS A 269 1.01 -7.07 -7.04
CA CYS A 269 1.95 -7.33 -5.96
C CYS A 269 2.80 -6.09 -5.64
N ALA A 270 3.40 -5.47 -6.65
CA ALA A 270 4.20 -4.26 -6.46
C ALA A 270 3.36 -3.10 -5.91
N SER A 271 2.15 -2.90 -6.41
CA SER A 271 1.25 -1.84 -5.96
C SER A 271 0.81 -2.02 -4.51
N THR A 272 0.46 -3.23 -4.09
CA THR A 272 -0.01 -3.49 -2.72
C THR A 272 1.14 -3.45 -1.72
N MET A 273 2.32 -3.96 -2.09
CA MET A 273 3.55 -3.81 -1.29
C MET A 273 3.94 -2.34 -1.12
N THR A 274 3.84 -1.53 -2.18
CA THR A 274 4.10 -0.08 -2.10
C THR A 274 3.17 0.59 -1.09
N SER A 275 1.87 0.27 -1.14
CA SER A 275 0.87 0.83 -0.22
C SER A 275 1.13 0.43 1.24
N LEU A 276 1.47 -0.84 1.49
CA LEU A 276 1.89 -1.33 2.81
C LEU A 276 3.19 -0.68 3.28
N SER A 277 4.14 -0.43 2.37
CA SER A 277 5.41 0.25 2.68
C SER A 277 5.15 1.66 3.18
N HIS A 278 4.28 2.44 2.53
CA HIS A 278 3.92 3.77 3.01
C HIS A 278 3.24 3.76 4.39
N LEU A 279 2.40 2.75 4.68
CA LEU A 279 1.90 2.56 6.04
C LEU A 279 3.05 2.32 7.04
N TYR A 280 4.05 1.50 6.66
CA TYR A 280 5.22 1.25 7.51
C TYR A 280 6.08 2.50 7.70
N PHE A 281 6.19 3.36 6.70
CA PHE A 281 6.89 4.65 6.80
C PHE A 281 6.20 5.57 7.81
N GLY A 282 4.87 5.64 7.79
CA GLY A 282 4.13 6.38 8.81
C GLY A 282 4.29 5.81 10.21
N PHE A 283 4.28 4.47 10.34
CA PHE A 283 4.56 3.84 11.62
C PHE A 283 6.02 4.05 12.07
N ALA A 284 6.98 4.23 11.16
CA ALA A 284 8.36 4.56 11.49
C ALA A 284 8.47 5.95 12.16
N VAL A 285 7.68 6.93 11.73
CA VAL A 285 7.57 8.22 12.42
C VAL A 285 7.04 8.04 13.84
N LEU A 286 6.02 7.18 14.02
CA LEU A 286 5.49 6.87 15.35
C LEU A 286 6.54 6.21 16.24
N VAL A 287 7.29 5.25 15.69
CA VAL A 287 8.41 4.59 16.38
C VAL A 287 9.49 5.60 16.76
N ALA A 288 9.82 6.55 15.87
CA ALA A 288 10.80 7.59 16.13
C ALA A 288 10.34 8.55 17.24
N ALA A 289 9.07 8.96 17.25
CA ALA A 289 8.47 9.74 18.33
C ALA A 289 8.47 8.98 19.67
N ALA A 290 8.13 7.68 19.64
CA ALA A 290 8.20 6.80 20.80
C ALA A 290 9.61 6.68 21.40
N LEU A 291 10.65 6.79 20.57
CA LEU A 291 12.06 6.83 20.98
C LEU A 291 12.53 8.22 21.41
N GLY A 292 11.69 9.25 21.34
CA GLY A 292 12.08 10.64 21.66
C GLY A 292 12.96 11.31 20.61
N VAL A 293 12.98 10.78 19.39
CA VAL A 293 13.84 11.21 18.29
C VAL A 293 13.01 11.32 17.01
N PRO A 294 11.96 12.16 16.99
CA PRO A 294 11.03 12.26 15.85
C PRO A 294 11.74 12.55 14.52
N ASP A 295 12.86 13.28 14.57
CA ASP A 295 13.70 13.59 13.41
C ASP A 295 14.32 12.33 12.75
N LEU A 296 14.46 11.22 13.48
CA LEU A 296 14.84 9.93 12.86
C LEU A 296 13.78 9.44 11.88
N GLY A 297 12.51 9.74 12.14
CA GLY A 297 11.37 9.45 11.27
C GLY A 297 11.05 10.58 10.29
N GLN A 298 11.59 11.77 10.48
CA GLN A 298 11.42 12.92 9.59
C GLN A 298 12.77 13.63 9.45
N LYS A 299 13.48 13.41 8.33
CA LYS A 299 14.67 14.15 7.87
C LYS A 299 15.65 14.69 8.95
N ALA A 300 16.92 14.24 8.90
CA ALA A 300 18.03 14.98 9.51
C ALA A 300 18.36 16.28 8.74
#